data_AF-A0A938J981-F1
#
_entry.id   AF-A0A938J981-F1
#
_cell.length_a   1.000
_cell.length_b   1.000
_cell.length_c   1.000
_cell.angle_alpha   90.00
_cell.angle_beta   90.00
_cell.angle_gamma   90.00
#
_symmetry.space_group_name_H-M   'P 1'
#
loop_
_entity.id
_entity.type
_entity.pdbx_description
1 polymer ?
#
loop_
_entity_poly.entity_id
_entity_poly.type
_entity_poly.pdbx_seq_one_letter_code
_entity_poly.pdbx_strand_id
1 'polypeptide(L)'
;IHVLPKLGTDLTALPLGDTKVTTTGPGKVGWTWACTPGNPNAPGATQDGPWIEGDTWNLLEKLAVRGEISWKSAAKYAEQSTSTLRTITTMRVPTVGTTGSFPIAKDDPAYQYDRNPSSITPRTKTVSIPMNPVKAAKTSCLPMGAIGVAVNGVMLYNALDARNMDARAHEMQDSCEGHPNFAEYHYHAGSACVAGEYAGPKSAVLFGYAFDGFGIYVERDKNGNLLTNKSLGACHGRTSKVMWNGKMQKIYHYVVTQEFPYLLGCFAGTNSVPAADGPQG
;
A
#
# COMPACT_ATOMS: atom_id res chain seq x y z
N ILE A 1 -16.45 0.29 -2.10
CA ILE A 1 -15.01 0.62 -2.18
C ILE A 1 -14.78 1.57 -3.34
N HIS A 2 -13.98 2.63 -3.19
CA HIS A 2 -13.56 3.46 -4.33
C HIS A 2 -12.41 2.76 -5.04
N VAL A 3 -12.69 2.21 -6.23
CA VAL A 3 -11.66 1.55 -7.04
C VAL A 3 -11.06 2.50 -8.06
N LEU A 4 -9.78 2.32 -8.39
CA LEU A 4 -9.15 3.01 -9.50
C LEU A 4 -9.93 2.71 -10.81
N PRO A 5 -10.11 3.67 -11.74
CA PRO A 5 -10.80 3.39 -13.00
C PRO A 5 -9.89 2.60 -13.96
N LYS A 6 -10.47 1.93 -14.98
CA LYS A 6 -9.76 1.22 -16.09
C LYS A 6 -8.62 0.34 -15.60
N LEU A 7 -8.95 -0.85 -15.13
CA LEU A 7 -8.08 -1.60 -14.22
C LEU A 7 -7.15 -2.59 -14.90
N GLY A 8 -7.41 -2.95 -16.16
CA GLY A 8 -6.59 -3.94 -16.88
C GLY A 8 -6.66 -5.38 -16.33
N THR A 9 -7.35 -5.58 -15.20
CA THR A 9 -7.57 -6.84 -14.50
C THR A 9 -9.06 -6.99 -14.19
N ASP A 10 -9.53 -8.24 -14.15
CA ASP A 10 -10.87 -8.57 -13.66
C ASP A 10 -10.93 -8.45 -12.13
N LEU A 11 -11.78 -7.55 -11.63
CA LEU A 11 -11.95 -7.35 -10.20
C LEU A 11 -12.84 -8.38 -9.51
N THR A 12 -13.58 -9.17 -10.28
CA THR A 12 -14.49 -10.18 -9.75
C THR A 12 -13.77 -11.48 -9.39
N ALA A 13 -12.53 -11.65 -9.86
CA ALA A 13 -11.71 -12.83 -9.61
C ALA A 13 -10.22 -12.46 -9.50
N LEU A 14 -9.89 -11.59 -8.54
CA LEU A 14 -8.49 -11.26 -8.26
C LEU A 14 -7.77 -12.46 -7.64
N PRO A 15 -6.55 -12.82 -8.07
CA PRO A 15 -5.80 -13.89 -7.43
C PRO A 15 -5.50 -13.58 -5.96
N LEU A 16 -5.82 -14.50 -5.06
CA LEU A 16 -5.53 -14.38 -3.64
C LEU A 16 -4.02 -14.50 -3.36
N GLY A 17 -3.51 -13.67 -2.45
CA GLY A 17 -2.09 -13.56 -2.13
C GLY A 17 -1.52 -14.59 -1.16
N ASP A 18 -2.36 -15.34 -0.44
CA ASP A 18 -1.98 -16.15 0.74
C ASP A 18 -0.86 -17.17 0.46
N THR A 19 -0.82 -17.75 -0.74
CA THR A 19 0.21 -18.73 -1.13
C THR A 19 1.41 -18.10 -1.85
N LYS A 20 1.46 -16.76 -1.94
CA LYS A 20 2.47 -16.01 -2.71
C LYS A 20 3.41 -15.23 -1.79
N VAL A 21 3.75 -15.83 -0.66
CA VAL A 21 4.66 -15.29 0.34
C VAL A 21 5.90 -16.15 0.47
N THR A 22 7.06 -15.53 0.60
CA THR A 22 8.32 -16.20 0.90
C THR A 22 9.11 -15.44 1.96
N THR A 23 9.93 -16.13 2.74
CA THR A 23 10.83 -15.53 3.74
C THR A 23 12.31 -15.67 3.39
N THR A 24 12.65 -16.42 2.34
CA THR A 24 14.02 -16.88 2.07
C THR A 24 14.74 -16.10 0.96
N GLY A 25 14.04 -15.20 0.27
CA GLY A 25 14.62 -14.46 -0.85
C GLY A 25 13.56 -13.74 -1.65
N PRO A 26 13.93 -12.90 -2.63
CA PRO A 26 12.95 -12.27 -3.50
C PRO A 26 12.15 -13.37 -4.19
N GLY A 27 10.83 -13.33 -4.01
CA GLY A 27 9.92 -14.25 -4.67
C GLY A 27 9.94 -14.06 -6.19
N LYS A 28 9.07 -14.80 -6.89
CA LYS A 28 8.80 -14.56 -8.32
C LYS A 28 7.85 -13.37 -8.48
N VAL A 29 7.62 -12.94 -9.72
CA VAL A 29 6.61 -11.92 -10.04
C VAL A 29 5.27 -12.25 -9.35
N GLY A 30 4.66 -11.25 -8.72
CA GLY A 30 3.41 -11.41 -7.97
C GLY A 30 3.56 -12.07 -6.59
N TRP A 31 4.75 -12.00 -5.98
CA TRP A 31 5.01 -12.52 -4.63
C TRP A 31 5.50 -11.41 -3.70
N THR A 32 5.26 -11.60 -2.40
CA THR A 32 5.85 -10.79 -1.34
C THR A 32 6.99 -11.57 -0.66
N TRP A 33 8.16 -10.96 -0.58
CA TRP A 33 9.24 -11.42 0.29
C TRP A 33 9.10 -10.76 1.66
N ALA A 34 8.53 -11.49 2.62
CA ALA A 34 8.34 -11.03 4.00
C ALA A 34 9.62 -11.25 4.81
N CYS A 35 9.94 -10.31 5.71
CA CYS A 35 11.07 -10.47 6.64
C CYS A 35 10.80 -11.48 7.76
N THR A 36 9.53 -11.80 8.02
CA THR A 36 9.11 -12.72 9.09
C THR A 36 8.07 -13.72 8.56
N PRO A 37 7.97 -14.91 9.16
CA PRO A 37 7.01 -15.94 8.73
C PRO A 37 5.54 -15.66 9.10
N GLY A 38 5.23 -14.51 9.70
CA GLY A 38 3.91 -14.21 10.25
C GLY A 38 3.67 -14.92 11.59
N ASN A 39 2.65 -14.47 12.32
CA ASN A 39 2.19 -15.10 13.55
C ASN A 39 0.78 -15.66 13.32
N PRO A 40 0.60 -17.00 13.20
CA PRO A 40 -0.72 -17.61 12.99
C PRO A 40 -1.75 -17.26 14.08
N ASN A 41 -1.28 -16.92 15.29
CA ASN A 41 -2.13 -16.54 16.41
C ASN A 41 -2.36 -15.03 16.53
N ALA A 42 -1.89 -14.23 15.57
CA ALA A 42 -2.14 -12.79 15.60
C ALA A 42 -3.66 -12.51 15.54
N PRO A 43 -4.14 -11.43 16.18
CA PRO A 43 -5.49 -10.94 15.98
C PRO A 43 -5.64 -10.37 14.55
N GLY A 44 -6.89 -10.17 14.12
CA GLY A 44 -7.23 -9.67 12.78
C GLY A 44 -8.62 -10.12 12.40
N ALA A 45 -8.93 -10.14 11.10
CA ALA A 45 -10.15 -10.72 10.56
C ALA A 45 -10.43 -12.10 11.17
N THR A 46 -11.68 -12.35 11.52
CA THR A 46 -12.12 -13.56 12.24
C THR A 46 -12.63 -14.65 11.31
N GLN A 47 -12.97 -14.31 10.07
CA GLN A 47 -13.45 -15.22 9.05
C GLN A 47 -13.34 -14.58 7.67
N ASP A 48 -13.27 -15.42 6.64
CA ASP A 48 -13.36 -14.97 5.26
C ASP A 48 -14.73 -14.36 4.97
N GLY A 49 -14.73 -13.33 4.12
CA GLY A 49 -15.96 -12.79 3.57
C GLY A 49 -16.49 -13.61 2.40
N PRO A 50 -17.77 -13.43 2.04
CA PRO A 50 -18.37 -14.08 0.88
C PRO A 50 -17.71 -13.69 -0.45
N TRP A 51 -16.83 -12.68 -0.45
CA TRP A 51 -16.06 -12.28 -1.62
C TRP A 51 -14.81 -13.15 -1.84
N ILE A 52 -14.42 -14.04 -0.93
CA ILE A 52 -13.27 -14.94 -1.11
C ILE A 52 -13.78 -16.32 -1.51
N GLU A 53 -13.31 -16.82 -2.65
CA GLU A 53 -13.66 -18.14 -3.18
C GLU A 53 -12.42 -18.85 -3.71
N GLY A 54 -12.01 -19.91 -3.02
CA GLY A 54 -10.85 -20.73 -3.40
C GLY A 54 -9.56 -19.91 -3.40
N ASP A 55 -8.93 -19.78 -4.58
CA ASP A 55 -7.69 -19.03 -4.78
C ASP A 55 -7.92 -17.63 -5.38
N THR A 56 -9.17 -17.13 -5.34
CA THR A 56 -9.55 -15.82 -5.86
C THR A 56 -10.44 -15.04 -4.89
N TRP A 57 -10.58 -13.74 -5.14
CA TRP A 57 -11.52 -12.89 -4.42
C TRP A 57 -12.10 -11.76 -5.28
N ASN A 58 -13.32 -11.33 -4.94
CA ASN A 58 -14.09 -10.33 -5.64
C ASN A 58 -14.03 -8.97 -4.91
N LEU A 59 -13.23 -8.04 -5.43
CA LEU A 59 -13.10 -6.70 -4.84
C LEU A 59 -14.43 -5.91 -4.89
N LEU A 60 -15.30 -6.18 -5.86
CA LEU A 60 -16.56 -5.45 -6.02
C LEU A 60 -17.63 -5.86 -5.00
N GLU A 61 -17.52 -7.07 -4.44
CA GLU A 61 -18.42 -7.58 -3.39
C GLU A 61 -17.86 -7.34 -1.98
N LYS A 62 -16.56 -7.05 -1.87
CA LYS A 62 -15.92 -6.78 -0.59
C LYS A 62 -16.54 -5.55 0.08
N LEU A 63 -16.94 -5.72 1.34
CA LEU A 63 -17.48 -4.64 2.15
C LEU A 63 -16.41 -3.59 2.46
N ALA A 64 -16.87 -2.38 2.75
CA ALA A 64 -16.04 -1.32 3.29
C ALA A 64 -16.61 -0.86 4.62
N VAL A 65 -15.75 -0.60 5.60
CA VAL A 65 -16.12 0.05 6.87
C VAL A 65 -16.77 1.40 6.55
N ARG A 66 -17.95 1.64 7.10
CA ARG A 66 -18.74 2.85 6.84
C ARG A 66 -18.14 4.06 7.54
N GLY A 67 -18.46 5.24 7.02
CA GLY A 67 -18.07 6.52 7.60
C GLY A 67 -17.29 7.39 6.62
N GLU A 68 -17.34 8.70 6.85
CA GLU A 68 -16.66 9.71 6.04
C GLU A 68 -15.99 10.74 6.96
N ILE A 69 -14.99 10.31 7.71
CA ILE A 69 -14.27 11.16 8.66
C ILE A 69 -13.21 11.98 7.93
N SER A 70 -13.37 13.30 7.94
CA SER A 70 -12.43 14.26 7.38
C SER A 70 -11.35 14.63 8.40
N TRP A 71 -10.10 14.68 7.95
CA TRP A 71 -8.94 15.02 8.79
C TRP A 71 -8.35 16.39 8.48
N LYS A 72 -9.06 17.26 7.75
CA LYS A 72 -8.53 18.55 7.26
C LYS A 72 -7.86 19.44 8.32
N SER A 73 -8.31 19.41 9.57
CA SER A 73 -7.75 20.20 10.67
C SER A 73 -6.51 19.55 11.33
N ALA A 74 -6.33 18.25 11.19
CA ALA A 74 -5.25 17.48 11.83
C ALA A 74 -4.21 16.96 10.82
N ALA A 75 -4.59 16.78 9.56
CA ALA A 75 -3.74 16.21 8.54
C ALA A 75 -2.61 17.17 8.17
N LYS A 76 -1.42 16.60 7.97
CA LYS A 76 -0.24 17.31 7.50
C LYS A 76 0.52 16.42 6.53
N TYR A 77 1.03 17.03 5.49
CA TYR A 77 2.08 16.48 4.64
C TYR A 77 3.03 17.63 4.33
N ALA A 78 4.28 17.50 4.74
CA ALA A 78 5.33 18.45 4.43
C ALA A 78 6.55 17.69 3.94
N GLU A 79 7.05 18.08 2.79
CA GLU A 79 8.21 17.47 2.17
C GLU A 79 9.33 18.52 2.07
N GLN A 80 10.50 18.15 2.56
CA GLN A 80 11.73 18.93 2.42
C GLN A 80 12.78 18.05 1.76
N SER A 81 13.64 18.63 0.94
CA SER A 81 14.70 17.87 0.28
C SER A 81 16.05 18.58 0.38
N THR A 82 17.09 17.76 0.48
CA THR A 82 18.49 18.12 0.26
C THR A 82 18.98 17.41 -1.00
N SER A 83 20.28 17.54 -1.32
CA SER A 83 20.88 16.77 -2.41
C SER A 83 20.90 15.25 -2.17
N THR A 84 20.77 14.80 -0.93
CA THR A 84 20.91 13.38 -0.55
C THR A 84 19.64 12.76 0.01
N LEU A 85 18.80 13.54 0.68
CA LEU A 85 17.62 13.05 1.40
C LEU A 85 16.37 13.85 1.06
N ARG A 86 15.25 13.14 1.11
CA ARG A 86 13.88 13.63 1.11
C ARG A 86 13.31 13.35 2.50
N THR A 87 13.01 14.39 3.25
CA THR A 87 12.37 14.30 4.57
C THR A 87 10.89 14.59 4.43
N ILE A 88 10.04 13.63 4.80
CA ILE A 88 8.59 13.78 4.79
C ILE A 88 8.11 13.77 6.24
N THR A 89 7.42 14.85 6.63
CA THR A 89 6.73 14.97 7.91
C THR A 89 5.23 14.93 7.69
N THR A 90 4.56 13.95 8.30
CA THR A 90 3.11 13.74 8.18
C THR A 90 2.43 13.50 9.53
N MET A 91 1.10 13.58 9.56
CA MET A 91 0.27 13.20 10.72
C MET A 91 -0.34 11.80 10.60
N ARG A 92 0.03 11.05 9.55
CA ARG A 92 -0.41 9.66 9.27
C ARG A 92 -1.93 9.52 9.09
N VAL A 93 -2.55 10.59 8.64
CA VAL A 93 -3.96 10.64 8.24
C VAL A 93 -4.04 11.41 6.92
N PRO A 94 -5.01 11.08 6.04
CA PRO A 94 -5.02 11.59 4.69
C PRO A 94 -5.26 13.11 4.65
N THR A 95 -4.45 13.83 3.88
CA THR A 95 -4.66 15.26 3.56
C THR A 95 -5.79 15.49 2.57
N VAL A 96 -6.16 14.46 1.80
CA VAL A 96 -7.25 14.47 0.82
C VAL A 96 -8.06 13.19 0.97
N GLY A 97 -9.39 13.31 0.89
CA GLY A 97 -10.32 12.22 1.12
C GLY A 97 -10.78 12.14 2.58
N THR A 98 -11.37 11.01 2.93
CA THR A 98 -11.91 10.69 4.26
C THR A 98 -11.45 9.30 4.67
N THR A 99 -11.69 8.94 5.93
CA THR A 99 -11.57 7.55 6.40
C THR A 99 -12.93 7.02 6.83
N GLY A 100 -13.03 5.71 6.99
CA GLY A 100 -14.13 5.07 7.69
C GLY A 100 -14.17 5.45 9.18
N SER A 101 -15.24 5.06 9.85
CA SER A 101 -15.40 5.19 11.29
C SER A 101 -14.78 3.98 11.98
N PHE A 102 -13.66 4.22 12.67
CA PHE A 102 -12.95 3.21 13.45
C PHE A 102 -12.88 3.63 14.93
N PRO A 103 -13.02 2.71 15.91
CA PRO A 103 -13.18 1.26 15.77
C PRO A 103 -14.44 0.84 15.02
N ILE A 104 -14.42 -0.35 14.40
CA ILE A 104 -15.57 -0.81 13.63
C ILE A 104 -16.76 -0.99 14.58
N ALA A 105 -17.86 -0.30 14.29
CA ALA A 105 -19.06 -0.33 15.13
C ALA A 105 -19.79 -1.67 14.98
N LYS A 106 -20.45 -2.15 16.05
CA LYS A 106 -21.15 -3.45 16.05
C LYS A 106 -22.30 -3.54 15.04
N ASP A 107 -22.87 -2.40 14.65
CA ASP A 107 -23.95 -2.27 13.68
C ASP A 107 -23.44 -2.04 12.24
N ASP A 108 -22.12 -1.93 12.05
CA ASP A 108 -21.50 -1.97 10.73
C ASP A 108 -21.48 -3.42 10.21
N PRO A 109 -21.99 -3.73 9.00
CA PRO A 109 -21.90 -5.06 8.42
C PRO A 109 -20.48 -5.62 8.31
N ALA A 110 -19.46 -4.76 8.25
CA ALA A 110 -18.05 -5.15 8.30
C ALA A 110 -17.68 -5.90 9.59
N TYR A 111 -18.34 -5.57 10.71
CA TYR A 111 -17.99 -6.05 12.06
C TYR A 111 -17.99 -7.58 12.20
N GLN A 112 -18.82 -8.27 11.42
CA GLN A 112 -18.93 -9.74 11.46
C GLN A 112 -17.69 -10.44 10.89
N TYR A 113 -16.94 -9.79 10.01
CA TYR A 113 -15.74 -10.33 9.37
C TYR A 113 -14.47 -9.86 10.06
N ASP A 114 -14.46 -8.60 10.50
CA ASP A 114 -13.36 -8.00 11.23
C ASP A 114 -13.92 -6.96 12.21
N ARG A 115 -13.53 -7.09 13.48
CA ARG A 115 -14.00 -6.19 14.54
C ARG A 115 -13.14 -4.95 14.69
N ASN A 116 -11.95 -4.92 14.07
CA ASN A 116 -10.85 -3.99 14.26
C ASN A 116 -11.10 -2.95 15.39
N PRO A 117 -10.62 -3.23 16.63
CA PRO A 117 -10.90 -2.40 17.79
C PRO A 117 -10.06 -1.11 17.82
N SER A 118 -9.20 -0.88 16.82
CA SER A 118 -8.31 0.29 16.78
C SER A 118 -9.09 1.55 16.39
N SER A 119 -8.81 2.67 17.06
CA SER A 119 -9.23 4.00 16.61
C SER A 119 -8.17 4.60 15.68
N ILE A 120 -8.46 5.72 15.01
CA ILE A 120 -7.44 6.50 14.28
C ILE A 120 -7.01 7.68 15.16
N THR A 121 -5.71 7.81 15.44
CA THR A 121 -5.17 8.97 16.16
C THR A 121 -4.05 9.61 15.35
N PRO A 122 -4.24 10.85 14.84
CA PRO A 122 -3.18 11.58 14.17
C PRO A 122 -1.96 11.73 15.09
N ARG A 123 -0.78 11.33 14.62
CA ARG A 123 0.48 11.67 15.29
C ARG A 123 1.56 11.94 14.27
N THR A 124 2.43 12.87 14.60
CA THR A 124 3.56 13.26 13.77
C THR A 124 4.46 12.05 13.49
N LYS A 125 4.79 11.87 12.21
CA LYS A 125 5.82 10.96 11.74
C LYS A 125 6.74 11.68 10.80
N THR A 126 8.04 11.53 11.02
CA THR A 126 9.07 12.03 10.10
C THR A 126 9.82 10.83 9.53
N VAL A 127 9.88 10.74 8.21
CA VAL A 127 10.66 9.72 7.50
C VAL A 127 11.71 10.41 6.63
N SER A 128 12.91 9.86 6.57
CA SER A 128 13.99 10.32 5.69
C SER A 128 14.21 9.27 4.62
N ILE A 129 14.09 9.63 3.36
CA ILE A 129 14.12 8.74 2.19
C ILE A 129 15.27 9.19 1.27
N PRO A 130 16.07 8.28 0.69
CA PRO A 130 17.11 8.66 -0.26
C PRO A 130 16.57 9.48 -1.44
N MET A 131 17.17 10.63 -1.72
CA MET A 131 16.76 11.51 -2.84
C MET A 131 17.14 10.93 -4.22
N ASN A 132 18.23 10.16 -4.25
CA ASN A 132 18.79 9.53 -5.44
C ASN A 132 18.91 8.01 -5.20
N PRO A 133 17.81 7.24 -5.36
CA PRO A 133 17.83 5.81 -5.10
C PRO A 133 18.72 5.06 -6.10
N VAL A 134 19.42 4.04 -5.60
CA VAL A 134 20.28 3.16 -6.40
C VAL A 134 19.75 1.74 -6.27
N LYS A 135 19.65 1.04 -7.40
CA LYS A 135 19.21 -0.36 -7.42
C LYS A 135 20.24 -1.23 -6.71
N ALA A 136 19.80 -2.03 -5.75
CA ALA A 136 20.65 -2.94 -5.02
C ALA A 136 21.09 -4.13 -5.89
N ALA A 137 22.31 -4.60 -5.67
CA ALA A 137 22.79 -5.85 -6.24
C ALA A 137 22.04 -7.06 -5.65
N LYS A 138 21.60 -6.94 -4.39
CA LYS A 138 20.73 -7.89 -3.69
C LYS A 138 19.56 -7.13 -3.09
N THR A 139 18.35 -7.53 -3.43
CA THR A 139 17.11 -6.97 -2.88
C THR A 139 16.97 -7.36 -1.39
N SER A 140 16.05 -6.72 -0.66
CA SER A 140 15.73 -7.08 0.71
C SER A 140 14.24 -7.32 0.93
N CYS A 141 13.93 -8.06 1.99
CA CYS A 141 12.55 -8.37 2.40
C CYS A 141 11.79 -7.11 2.84
N LEU A 142 10.46 -7.20 2.84
CA LEU A 142 9.56 -6.19 3.39
C LEU A 142 9.27 -6.53 4.86
N PRO A 143 9.49 -5.59 5.80
CA PRO A 143 9.13 -5.77 7.19
C PRO A 143 7.61 -5.68 7.38
N MET A 144 7.11 -6.17 8.51
CA MET A 144 5.80 -5.73 9.01
C MET A 144 5.86 -4.24 9.39
N GLY A 145 4.72 -3.56 9.26
CA GLY A 145 4.64 -2.12 9.43
C GLY A 145 4.91 -1.36 8.12
N ALA A 146 5.28 -0.08 8.26
CA ALA A 146 5.44 0.79 7.12
C ALA A 146 6.65 0.44 6.24
N ILE A 147 6.43 0.45 4.94
CA ILE A 147 7.42 0.28 3.87
C ILE A 147 7.54 1.53 2.99
N GLY A 148 6.67 2.52 3.20
CA GLY A 148 6.61 3.74 2.41
C GLY A 148 5.61 4.74 2.97
N VAL A 149 5.45 5.85 2.24
CA VAL A 149 4.47 6.90 2.54
C VAL A 149 3.83 7.39 1.25
N ALA A 150 2.50 7.48 1.25
CA ALA A 150 1.72 8.03 0.15
C ALA A 150 1.83 9.57 0.12
N VAL A 151 1.60 10.17 -1.06
CA VAL A 151 1.65 11.64 -1.21
C VAL A 151 0.55 12.38 -0.44
N ASN A 152 -0.48 11.68 0.04
CA ASN A 152 -1.49 12.25 0.94
C ASN A 152 -1.13 12.11 2.44
N GLY A 153 0.06 11.60 2.76
CA GLY A 153 0.57 11.46 4.14
C GLY A 153 0.20 10.18 4.86
N VAL A 154 -0.56 9.27 4.25
CA VAL A 154 -0.86 7.96 4.85
C VAL A 154 0.34 7.02 4.69
N MET A 155 0.61 6.22 5.71
CA MET A 155 1.68 5.21 5.66
C MET A 155 1.29 4.06 4.73
N LEU A 156 2.27 3.50 4.04
CA LEU A 156 2.09 2.34 3.16
C LEU A 156 2.69 1.12 3.81
N TYR A 157 1.91 0.05 3.94
CA TYR A 157 2.33 -1.23 4.47
C TYR A 157 2.51 -2.22 3.31
N ASN A 158 3.17 -3.35 3.58
CA ASN A 158 3.25 -4.43 2.61
C ASN A 158 1.86 -5.09 2.42
N ALA A 159 1.72 -6.02 1.46
CA ALA A 159 0.42 -6.62 1.15
C ALA A 159 -0.14 -7.59 2.21
N LEU A 160 0.58 -7.80 3.31
CA LEU A 160 0.34 -8.86 4.27
C LEU A 160 -0.23 -8.35 5.59
N ASP A 161 -1.10 -9.16 6.18
CA ASP A 161 -1.51 -8.99 7.57
C ASP A 161 -0.46 -9.61 8.53
N ALA A 162 -0.71 -9.55 9.83
CA ALA A 162 0.19 -10.11 10.83
C ALA A 162 0.36 -11.64 10.76
N ARG A 163 -0.53 -12.36 10.04
CA ARG A 163 -0.49 -13.80 9.81
C ARG A 163 0.17 -14.18 8.48
N ASN A 164 0.68 -13.19 7.72
CA ASN A 164 1.16 -13.35 6.35
C ASN A 164 0.07 -13.72 5.33
N MET A 165 -1.19 -13.39 5.59
CA MET A 165 -2.29 -13.52 4.62
C MET A 165 -2.46 -12.21 3.83
N ASP A 166 -3.16 -12.26 2.72
CA ASP A 166 -3.49 -11.10 1.89
C ASP A 166 -4.38 -10.12 2.67
N ALA A 167 -3.77 -9.08 3.26
CA ALA A 167 -4.47 -8.11 4.09
C ALA A 167 -5.62 -7.43 3.36
N ARG A 168 -5.45 -7.15 2.06
CA ARG A 168 -6.46 -6.46 1.26
C ARG A 168 -7.71 -7.32 1.09
N ALA A 169 -7.55 -8.63 0.95
CA ALA A 169 -8.66 -9.57 0.81
C ALA A 169 -9.31 -9.89 2.16
N HIS A 170 -8.51 -10.09 3.22
CA HIS A 170 -8.95 -10.60 4.52
C HIS A 170 -9.41 -9.52 5.50
N GLU A 171 -8.60 -8.47 5.72
CA GLU A 171 -8.90 -7.43 6.72
C GLU A 171 -9.92 -6.43 6.19
N MET A 172 -10.64 -5.77 7.10
CA MET A 172 -11.71 -4.85 6.71
C MET A 172 -11.24 -3.41 6.66
N GLN A 173 -11.11 -2.91 5.43
CA GLN A 173 -10.75 -1.52 5.14
C GLN A 173 -11.97 -0.65 4.90
N ASP A 174 -11.77 0.66 4.95
CA ASP A 174 -12.78 1.64 4.56
C ASP A 174 -12.88 1.84 3.03
N SER A 175 -13.72 2.79 2.61
CA SER A 175 -13.94 3.09 1.19
C SER A 175 -12.69 3.58 0.46
N CYS A 176 -11.67 4.04 1.19
CA CYS A 176 -10.37 4.45 0.68
C CYS A 176 -9.32 3.34 0.76
N GLU A 177 -9.72 2.10 1.06
CA GLU A 177 -8.84 0.92 1.13
C GLU A 177 -7.76 1.01 2.22
N GLY A 178 -8.02 1.78 3.28
CA GLY A 178 -7.16 1.84 4.47
C GLY A 178 -7.87 1.42 5.75
N HIS A 179 -7.07 1.14 6.77
CA HIS A 179 -7.56 0.79 8.11
C HIS A 179 -6.52 1.12 9.19
N PRO A 180 -6.91 1.25 10.47
CA PRO A 180 -5.97 1.47 11.55
C PRO A 180 -5.44 0.19 12.18
N ASN A 181 -4.18 0.23 12.60
CA ASN A 181 -3.64 -0.68 13.60
C ASN A 181 -2.85 0.12 14.64
N PHE A 182 -3.04 -0.14 15.92
CA PHE A 182 -2.41 0.60 17.03
C PHE A 182 -2.46 2.14 16.84
N ALA A 183 -3.63 2.64 16.48
CA ALA A 183 -3.89 4.06 16.20
C ALA A 183 -3.35 4.65 14.89
N GLU A 184 -2.60 3.88 14.09
CA GLU A 184 -2.04 4.33 12.80
C GLU A 184 -2.89 3.84 11.63
N TYR A 185 -3.47 4.77 10.87
CA TYR A 185 -4.15 4.51 9.61
C TYR A 185 -3.14 4.29 8.48
N HIS A 186 -3.31 3.22 7.70
CA HIS A 186 -2.38 2.83 6.64
C HIS A 186 -3.08 2.12 5.47
N TYR A 187 -2.40 2.04 4.33
CA TYR A 187 -2.83 1.30 3.14
C TYR A 187 -1.95 0.07 2.90
N HIS A 188 -2.56 -1.06 2.53
CA HIS A 188 -1.84 -2.25 2.02
C HIS A 188 -1.78 -2.30 0.48
N ALA A 189 -2.56 -1.45 -0.18
CA ALA A 189 -2.72 -1.42 -1.64
C ALA A 189 -2.80 0.02 -2.16
N GLY A 190 -2.97 0.16 -3.47
CA GLY A 190 -3.34 1.44 -4.06
C GLY A 190 -4.70 1.92 -3.54
N SER A 191 -4.84 3.22 -3.32
CA SER A 191 -6.08 3.83 -2.86
C SER A 191 -6.59 4.85 -3.87
N ALA A 192 -7.88 4.78 -4.21
CA ALA A 192 -8.54 5.77 -5.06
C ALA A 192 -8.64 7.17 -4.40
N CYS A 193 -8.35 7.27 -3.10
CA CYS A 193 -8.35 8.52 -2.35
C CYS A 193 -6.97 9.20 -2.33
N VAL A 194 -5.94 8.54 -2.85
CA VAL A 194 -4.61 9.13 -3.06
C VAL A 194 -4.59 9.74 -4.46
N ALA A 195 -4.60 11.07 -4.48
CA ALA A 195 -4.62 11.95 -5.66
C ALA A 195 -5.88 11.83 -6.54
N GLY A 196 -6.59 12.95 -6.69
CA GLY A 196 -7.87 13.06 -7.41
C GLY A 196 -7.78 13.07 -8.93
N GLU A 197 -6.61 12.83 -9.53
CA GLU A 197 -6.46 12.72 -10.97
C GLU A 197 -5.66 11.46 -11.32
N TYR A 198 -6.37 10.37 -11.63
CA TYR A 198 -5.77 9.29 -12.40
C TYR A 198 -5.59 9.79 -13.81
N ALA A 199 -4.34 10.07 -14.17
CA ALA A 199 -3.99 10.57 -15.47
C ALA A 199 -4.52 9.65 -16.60
N GLY A 200 -4.62 10.21 -17.81
CA GLY A 200 -5.14 9.51 -18.97
C GLY A 200 -4.24 8.37 -19.46
N PRO A 201 -4.48 7.85 -20.66
CA PRO A 201 -3.61 6.84 -21.26
C PRO A 201 -2.12 7.26 -21.30
N LYS A 202 -1.20 6.29 -21.15
CA LYS A 202 0.26 6.48 -21.16
C LYS A 202 0.77 7.45 -20.08
N SER A 203 0.25 7.35 -18.86
CA SER A 203 0.63 8.21 -17.76
C SER A 203 1.34 7.46 -16.64
N ALA A 204 2.14 8.17 -15.86
CA ALA A 204 2.67 7.73 -14.58
C ALA A 204 2.47 8.86 -13.56
N VAL A 205 1.59 8.66 -12.58
CA VAL A 205 1.34 9.61 -11.49
C VAL A 205 1.97 9.07 -10.23
N LEU A 206 2.74 9.91 -9.54
CA LEU A 206 3.36 9.53 -8.28
C LEU A 206 2.29 9.29 -7.22
N PHE A 207 2.29 8.09 -6.65
CA PHE A 207 1.43 7.66 -5.55
C PHE A 207 2.09 7.85 -4.19
N GLY A 208 3.41 7.62 -4.12
CA GLY A 208 4.16 7.69 -2.86
C GLY A 208 5.63 7.36 -3.05
N TYR A 209 6.33 7.22 -1.94
CA TYR A 209 7.74 6.88 -1.89
C TYR A 209 7.95 5.64 -1.01
N ALA A 210 8.68 4.66 -1.54
CA ALA A 210 9.17 3.53 -0.77
C ALA A 210 10.37 3.95 0.08
N PHE A 211 10.57 3.29 1.22
CA PHE A 211 11.67 3.60 2.14
C PHE A 211 13.06 3.24 1.62
N ASP A 212 13.16 2.51 0.50
CA ASP A 212 14.42 2.29 -0.20
C ASP A 212 14.81 3.42 -1.18
N GLY A 213 13.97 4.46 -1.26
CA GLY A 213 14.21 5.67 -2.03
C GLY A 213 13.45 5.77 -3.35
N PHE A 214 12.92 4.66 -3.88
CA PHE A 214 12.23 4.67 -5.16
C PHE A 214 10.79 5.19 -5.05
N GLY A 215 10.31 5.85 -6.10
CA GLY A 215 8.92 6.24 -6.22
C GLY A 215 8.00 5.04 -6.45
N ILE A 216 6.76 5.19 -6.03
CA ILE A 216 5.64 4.28 -6.28
C ILE A 216 4.67 5.05 -7.18
N TYR A 217 4.30 4.48 -8.32
CA TYR A 217 3.50 5.18 -9.34
C TYR A 217 2.23 4.42 -9.70
N VAL A 218 1.14 5.16 -9.91
CA VAL A 218 0.01 4.67 -10.69
C VAL A 218 0.35 4.85 -12.17
N GLU A 219 0.71 3.77 -12.84
CA GLU A 219 0.99 3.74 -14.28
C GLU A 219 -0.20 3.24 -15.10
N ARG A 220 -0.40 3.84 -16.27
CA ARG A 220 -1.42 3.42 -17.23
C ARG A 220 -0.83 3.14 -18.61
N ASP A 221 -1.31 2.08 -19.22
CA ASP A 221 -0.93 1.67 -20.56
C ASP A 221 -1.51 2.61 -21.65
N LYS A 222 -1.26 2.26 -22.92
CA LYS A 222 -1.74 3.02 -24.08
C LYS A 222 -3.27 3.11 -24.21
N ASN A 223 -4.00 2.21 -23.56
CA ASN A 223 -5.46 2.16 -23.55
C ASN A 223 -6.04 2.84 -22.28
N GLY A 224 -5.17 3.27 -21.37
CA GLY A 224 -5.53 3.84 -20.08
C GLY A 224 -5.79 2.80 -19.00
N ASN A 225 -5.47 1.52 -19.23
CA ASN A 225 -5.58 0.49 -18.22
C ASN A 225 -4.42 0.56 -17.22
N LEU A 226 -4.67 0.26 -15.95
CA LEU A 226 -3.57 -0.01 -15.02
C LEU A 226 -2.70 -1.16 -15.54
N LEU A 227 -1.43 -1.13 -15.16
CA LEU A 227 -0.53 -2.24 -15.44
C LEU A 227 -0.88 -3.45 -14.58
N THR A 228 -0.47 -4.63 -15.07
CA THR A 228 -0.58 -5.92 -14.38
C THR A 228 0.80 -6.48 -14.10
N ASN A 229 0.88 -7.54 -13.29
CA ASN A 229 2.12 -8.25 -12.95
C ASN A 229 2.92 -8.69 -14.18
N LYS A 230 2.24 -8.95 -15.30
CA LYS A 230 2.88 -9.30 -16.59
C LYS A 230 3.88 -8.24 -17.07
N SER A 231 3.75 -7.00 -16.61
CA SER A 231 4.63 -5.88 -16.98
C SER A 231 5.71 -5.56 -15.94
N LEU A 232 5.78 -6.31 -14.84
CA LEU A 232 6.59 -5.98 -13.66
C LEU A 232 7.63 -7.06 -13.35
N GLY A 233 8.70 -6.64 -12.66
CA GLY A 233 9.72 -7.55 -12.11
C GLY A 233 9.33 -8.13 -10.75
N ALA A 234 10.22 -8.94 -10.18
CA ALA A 234 10.01 -9.66 -8.91
C ALA A 234 9.64 -8.75 -7.72
N CYS A 235 10.27 -7.57 -7.59
CA CYS A 235 9.93 -6.62 -6.53
C CYS A 235 8.72 -5.73 -6.85
N HIS A 236 7.92 -6.08 -7.86
CA HIS A 236 6.72 -5.32 -8.26
C HIS A 236 7.02 -3.92 -8.83
N GLY A 237 8.14 -3.81 -9.56
CA GLY A 237 8.56 -2.57 -10.18
C GLY A 237 9.17 -2.78 -11.56
N ARG A 238 9.43 -1.67 -12.24
CA ARG A 238 10.02 -1.63 -13.58
C ARG A 238 10.89 -0.39 -13.78
N THR A 239 11.62 -0.35 -14.89
CA THR A 239 12.36 0.85 -15.32
C THR A 239 11.69 1.43 -16.55
N SER A 240 11.15 2.64 -16.42
CA SER A 240 10.48 3.38 -17.49
C SER A 240 10.74 4.89 -17.32
N LYS A 241 10.21 5.74 -18.21
CA LYS A 241 10.31 7.20 -18.07
C LYS A 241 9.18 7.70 -17.18
N VAL A 242 9.51 8.32 -16.05
CA VAL A 242 8.54 8.95 -15.13
C VAL A 242 9.01 10.34 -14.72
N MET A 243 8.10 11.18 -14.25
CA MET A 243 8.44 12.47 -13.65
C MET A 243 9.03 12.22 -12.26
N TRP A 244 10.34 12.40 -12.11
CA TRP A 244 11.08 12.22 -10.86
C TRP A 244 11.78 13.51 -10.48
N ASN A 245 11.48 14.04 -9.28
CA ASN A 245 12.04 15.30 -8.77
C ASN A 245 11.94 16.47 -9.78
N GLY A 246 10.79 16.62 -10.44
CA GLY A 246 10.53 17.70 -11.40
C GLY A 246 11.16 17.50 -12.79
N LYS A 247 11.79 16.36 -13.06
CA LYS A 247 12.38 16.05 -14.38
C LYS A 247 11.92 14.68 -14.87
N MET A 248 11.65 14.57 -16.16
CA MET A 248 11.44 13.27 -16.80
C MET A 248 12.74 12.47 -16.82
N GLN A 249 12.74 11.30 -16.18
CA GLN A 249 13.91 10.44 -16.05
C GLN A 249 13.57 8.98 -16.32
N LYS A 250 14.49 8.24 -16.93
CA LYS A 250 14.40 6.78 -17.03
C LYS A 250 14.97 6.18 -15.75
N ILE A 251 14.10 5.80 -14.82
CA ILE A 251 14.48 5.36 -13.46
C ILE A 251 13.65 4.12 -13.07
N TYR A 252 14.21 3.26 -12.21
CA TYR A 252 13.42 2.20 -11.58
C TYR A 252 12.38 2.81 -10.63
N HIS A 253 11.21 2.20 -10.57
CA HIS A 253 10.14 2.58 -9.64
C HIS A 253 9.18 1.40 -9.45
N TYR A 254 8.42 1.45 -8.37
CA TYR A 254 7.33 0.53 -8.10
C TYR A 254 6.05 0.97 -8.77
N VAL A 255 5.16 0.03 -9.01
CA VAL A 255 3.91 0.27 -9.73
C VAL A 255 2.74 -0.22 -8.91
N VAL A 256 1.75 0.66 -8.72
CA VAL A 256 0.47 0.29 -8.12
C VAL A 256 -0.32 -0.57 -9.11
N THR A 257 -0.77 -1.75 -8.66
CA THR A 257 -1.63 -2.67 -9.43
C THR A 257 -2.80 -3.18 -8.61
N GLN A 258 -3.77 -3.81 -9.28
CA GLN A 258 -4.85 -4.53 -8.60
C GLN A 258 -4.47 -5.96 -8.22
N GLU A 259 -3.45 -6.52 -8.84
CA GLU A 259 -2.95 -7.87 -8.53
C GLU A 259 -1.98 -7.82 -7.35
N PHE A 260 -2.04 -8.82 -6.45
CA PHE A 260 -1.08 -9.00 -5.37
C PHE A 260 0.36 -8.99 -5.92
N PRO A 261 1.33 -8.31 -5.27
CA PRO A 261 1.29 -7.65 -3.95
C PRO A 261 0.89 -6.16 -3.95
N TYR A 262 0.20 -5.67 -4.99
CA TYR A 262 -0.38 -4.32 -5.10
C TYR A 262 0.60 -3.13 -5.17
N LEU A 263 1.65 -3.11 -4.33
CA LEU A 263 2.61 -2.01 -4.18
C LEU A 263 4.06 -2.48 -4.37
N LEU A 264 4.59 -3.31 -3.48
CA LEU A 264 5.98 -3.80 -3.47
C LEU A 264 5.99 -5.30 -3.20
N GLY A 265 6.87 -6.03 -3.89
CA GLY A 265 7.19 -7.43 -3.56
C GLY A 265 8.47 -7.60 -2.72
N CYS A 266 9.38 -6.63 -2.83
CA CYS A 266 10.62 -6.52 -2.07
C CYS A 266 11.17 -5.10 -2.18
N PHE A 267 12.11 -4.71 -1.32
CA PHE A 267 12.92 -3.53 -1.57
C PHE A 267 13.99 -3.81 -2.62
N ALA A 268 14.07 -2.94 -3.61
CA ALA A 268 14.97 -2.98 -4.75
C ALA A 268 16.11 -1.97 -4.62
N GLY A 269 16.05 -1.03 -3.68
CA GLY A 269 17.08 -0.04 -3.40
C GLY A 269 18.11 -0.47 -2.36
N THR A 270 19.30 0.14 -2.38
CA THR A 270 20.42 -0.19 -1.48
C THR A 270 20.20 0.20 -0.03
N ASN A 271 19.36 1.20 0.23
CA ASN A 271 19.19 1.83 1.53
C ASN A 271 17.73 1.73 1.98
N SER A 272 17.28 0.57 2.48
CA SER A 272 15.99 0.52 3.17
C SER A 272 16.14 1.22 4.52
N VAL A 273 15.52 2.39 4.68
CA VAL A 273 15.47 3.08 5.96
C VAL A 273 14.66 2.21 6.92
N PRO A 274 15.19 1.82 8.09
CA PRO A 274 14.38 1.16 9.10
C PRO A 274 13.17 2.05 9.38
N ALA A 275 11.96 1.49 9.43
CA ALA A 275 10.84 2.21 10.01
C ALA A 275 11.27 2.59 11.44
N ALA A 276 11.61 3.87 11.67
CA ALA A 276 11.69 4.38 13.02
C ALA A 276 10.34 4.03 13.66
N ASP A 277 10.33 3.50 14.88
CA ASP A 277 9.14 3.12 15.65
C ASP A 277 8.30 1.96 15.06
N GLY A 278 8.83 0.74 15.15
CA GLY A 278 7.97 -0.42 15.37
C GLY A 278 7.38 -0.39 16.78
N PRO A 279 6.19 -0.99 17.03
CA PRO A 279 5.63 -1.07 18.38
C PRO A 279 6.61 -1.83 19.29
N GLN A 280 6.97 -1.22 20.41
CA GLN A 280 7.62 -1.93 21.51
C GLN A 280 6.54 -2.76 22.21
N GLY A 281 6.66 -4.09 22.13
CA GLY A 281 6.06 -5.03 23.09
C GLY A 281 4.57 -5.27 22.97
#